data_AF-A0A3D5Z445-F1
#
_entry.id   AF-A0A3D5Z445-F1
#
_cell.length_a   1.000
_cell.length_b   1.000
_cell.length_c   1.000
_cell.angle_alpha   90.00
_cell.angle_beta   90.00
_cell.angle_gamma   90.00
#
_symmetry.space_group_name_H-M   'P 1'
#
loop_
_entity.id
_entity.type
_entity.pdbx_description
1 polymer ?
#
loop_
_entity_poly.entity_id
_entity_poly.type
_entity_poly.pdbx_seq_one_letter_code
_entity_poly.pdbx_strand_id
1 'polypeptide(L)' 'MNMELDIATTDRLLNAIMFCLGPSLDDNSIRESPWLLELAESYNEMVVKLPVVWRLDHHQLIHF' A
#
# COMPACT_ATOMS: atom_id res chain seq x y z
N MET A 1 -11.38 17.53 14.04
CA MET A 1 -10.27 16.81 14.68
C MET A 1 -9.62 15.99 13.59
N ASN A 2 -8.43 16.36 13.11
CA ASN A 2 -7.71 15.50 12.16
C ASN A 2 -7.13 14.33 12.96
N MET A 3 -7.44 13.12 12.54
CA MET A 3 -6.87 11.91 13.14
C MET A 3 -5.50 11.69 12.48
N GLU A 4 -4.42 12.00 13.18
CA GLU A 4 -3.07 11.69 12.71
C GLU A 4 -2.69 10.29 13.18
N LEU A 5 -2.31 9.43 12.23
CA LEU A 5 -1.78 8.10 12.52
C LEU A 5 -0.28 8.20 12.75
N ASP A 6 0.22 7.50 13.78
CA ASP A 6 1.66 7.33 13.94
C ASP A 6 2.23 6.43 12.82
N ILE A 7 3.55 6.52 12.61
CA ILE A 7 4.25 5.80 11.53
C ILE A 7 4.09 4.28 11.69
N ALA A 8 4.16 3.74 12.90
CA ALA A 8 4.06 2.29 13.13
C ALA A 8 2.64 1.76 12.86
N THR A 9 1.62 2.55 13.17
CA THR A 9 0.23 2.25 12.84
C THR A 9 0.00 2.35 11.33
N THR A 10 0.55 3.37 10.68
CA THR A 10 0.49 3.52 9.22
C THR A 10 1.14 2.31 8.51
N ASP A 11 2.33 1.91 8.95
CA ASP A 11 3.08 0.76 8.44
C ASP A 11 2.27 -0.55 8.52
N ARG A 12 1.67 -0.84 9.69
CA ARG A 12 0.81 -2.03 9.87
C ARG A 12 -0.38 -2.04 8.93
N LEU A 13 -1.00 -0.88 8.70
CA LEU A 13 -2.13 -0.77 7.78
C LEU A 13 -1.70 -0.98 6.32
N LEU A 14 -0.55 -0.43 5.93
CA LEU A 14 0.01 -0.65 4.58
C LEU A 14 0.37 -2.12 4.35
N ASN A 15 0.90 -2.81 5.36
CA ASN A 15 1.13 -4.25 5.31
C ASN A 15 -0.17 -5.05 5.17
N ALA A 16 -1.25 -4.64 5.84
CA ALA A 16 -2.55 -5.26 5.67
C ALA A 16 -3.11 -5.06 4.26
N ILE A 17 -2.92 -3.86 3.67
CA ILE A 17 -3.30 -3.61 2.28
C ILE A 17 -2.51 -4.52 1.33
N MET A 18 -1.19 -4.63 1.51
CA MET A 18 -0.36 -5.54 0.70
C MET A 18 -0.80 -7.00 0.82
N PHE A 19 -1.19 -7.44 2.01
CA PHE A 19 -1.72 -8.78 2.21
C PHE A 19 -3.01 -9.02 1.38
N CYS A 20 -3.91 -8.03 1.33
CA CYS A 20 -5.13 -8.11 0.52
C CYS A 20 -4.83 -8.10 -0.99
N LEU A 21 -3.84 -7.32 -1.43
CA LEU A 21 -3.46 -7.21 -2.84
C LEU A 21 -2.64 -8.40 -3.35
N GLY A 22 -1.88 -9.06 -2.46
CA GLY A 22 -0.91 -10.10 -2.79
C GLY A 22 -1.38 -11.13 -3.81
N PRO A 23 -2.51 -11.83 -3.58
CA PRO A 23 -2.99 -12.84 -4.53
C PRO A 23 -3.19 -12.29 -5.95
N SER A 24 -3.73 -11.08 -6.10
CA SER A 24 -4.00 -10.45 -7.40
C SER A 24 -2.78 -9.83 -8.06
N LEU A 25 -1.71 -9.58 -7.29
CA LEU A 25 -0.41 -9.19 -7.84
C LEU A 25 0.34 -10.40 -8.40
N ASP A 26 0.28 -11.54 -7.70
CA ASP A 26 0.98 -12.76 -8.08
C ASP A 26 0.47 -13.35 -9.40
N ASP A 27 -0.84 -13.27 -9.65
CA ASP A 27 -1.48 -13.77 -10.88
C ASP A 27 -1.81 -12.67 -11.92
N ASN A 28 -1.42 -11.43 -11.63
CA ASN A 28 -1.65 -10.24 -12.47
C ASN A 28 -3.13 -9.90 -12.75
N SER A 29 -4.05 -10.40 -11.91
CA SER A 29 -5.49 -10.12 -12.00
C SER A 29 -5.91 -8.76 -11.43
N ILE A 30 -4.99 -7.94 -10.91
CA ILE A 30 -5.31 -6.68 -10.24
C ILE A 30 -6.18 -5.73 -11.10
N ARG A 31 -6.01 -5.77 -12.43
CA ARG A 31 -6.76 -4.94 -13.39
C ARG A 31 -8.18 -5.44 -13.67
N GLU A 32 -8.51 -6.66 -13.23
CA GLU A 32 -9.83 -7.27 -13.42
C GLU A 32 -10.86 -6.74 -12.41
N SER A 33 -10.41 -6.11 -11.31
CA SER A 33 -11.29 -5.51 -10.31
C SER A 33 -10.93 -4.04 -10.05
N PRO A 34 -11.81 -3.08 -10.38
CA PRO A 34 -11.52 -1.66 -10.21
C PRO A 34 -11.11 -1.27 -8.79
N TRP A 35 -11.73 -1.87 -7.77
CA TRP A 35 -11.41 -1.57 -6.36
C TRP A 35 -10.01 -2.04 -5.95
N LEU A 36 -9.47 -3.09 -6.56
CA LEU A 36 -8.10 -3.56 -6.30
C LEU A 36 -7.08 -2.58 -6.88
N LEU A 37 -7.35 -2.04 -8.07
CA LEU A 37 -6.52 -1.02 -8.69
C LEU A 37 -6.51 0.25 -7.83
N GLU A 38 -7.69 0.74 -7.43
CA GLU A 38 -7.83 1.91 -6.54
C GLU A 38 -7.12 1.70 -5.19
N LEU A 39 -7.19 0.49 -4.63
CA LEU A 39 -6.53 0.15 -3.38
C LEU A 39 -5.00 0.16 -3.54
N ALA A 40 -4.49 -0.35 -4.66
CA ALA A 40 -3.05 -0.37 -4.95
C ALA A 40 -2.50 1.03 -5.26
N GLU A 41 -3.28 1.88 -5.95
CA GLU A 41 -2.96 3.30 -6.13
C GLU A 41 -2.91 4.03 -4.78
N SER A 42 -3.92 3.83 -3.94
CA SER A 42 -3.97 4.40 -2.58
C SER A 42 -2.79 3.96 -1.72
N TYR A 43 -2.39 2.69 -1.80
CA TYR A 43 -1.19 2.19 -1.15
C TYR A 43 0.05 2.95 -1.62
N ASN A 44 0.26 3.08 -2.94
CA ASN A 44 1.40 3.82 -3.49
C ASN A 44 1.41 5.28 -3.02
N GLU A 45 0.26 5.96 -3.03
CA GLU A 45 0.13 7.34 -2.56
C GLU A 45 0.49 7.52 -1.07
N MET A 46 0.19 6.53 -0.24
CA MET A 46 0.56 6.55 1.17
C MET A 46 2.05 6.24 1.36
N VAL A 47 2.59 5.25 0.65
CA VAL A 47 4.00 4.86 0.71
C VAL A 47 4.92 6.02 0.32
N VAL A 48 4.57 6.83 -0.67
CA VAL A 48 5.39 8.01 -1.04
C VAL A 48 5.40 9.13 0.00
N LYS A 49 4.42 9.15 0.91
CA LYS A 49 4.32 10.12 2.01
C LYS A 49 5.09 9.68 3.27
N LEU A 50 5.52 8.41 3.33
CA LEU A 50 6.34 7.92 4.43
C LEU A 50 7.76 8.54 4.42
N PRO A 51 8.40 8.65 5.59
CA PRO A 51 9.82 8.99 5.66
C PRO A 51 10.66 8.06 4.79
N VAL A 52 11.62 8.62 4.05
CA VAL A 52 12.39 7.88 3.02
C VAL A 52 13.06 6.62 3.58
N VAL A 53 13.69 6.69 4.74
CA VAL A 53 14.36 5.54 5.37
C VAL A 53 13.35 4.44 5.65
N TRP A 54 12.23 4.78 6.29
CA TRP A 54 11.17 3.83 6.63
C TRP A 54 10.58 3.16 5.38
N ARG A 55 10.31 3.95 4.34
CA ARG A 55 9.81 3.46 3.07
C ARG A 55 10.75 2.40 2.47
N LEU A 56 12.04 2.69 2.39
CA LEU A 56 13.03 1.81 1.75
C LEU A 56 13.19 0.48 2.49
N ASP A 57 13.03 0.49 3.82
CA ASP A 57 13.19 -0.72 4.62
C ASP A 57 11.95 -1.62 4.59
N HIS A 58 10.74 -1.06 4.39
CA HIS A 58 9.49 -1.78 4.65
C HIS A 58 8.55 -1.94 3.44
N HIS A 59 8.61 -1.05 2.45
CA HIS A 59 7.60 -1.00 1.39
C HIS A 59 8.21 -0.82 -0.01
N GLN A 60 7.61 -1.48 -0.99
CA GLN A 60 7.90 -1.28 -2.41
C GLN A 60 6.67 -0.69 -3.10
N LEU A 61 6.88 0.19 -4.08
CA LEU A 61 5.80 0.67 -4.94
C LEU A 61 5.34 -0.46 -5.86
N ILE A 62 4.04 -0.54 -6.07
CA ILE A 62 3.43 -1.52 -6.96
C ILE A 62 3.39 -0.94 -8.37
N HIS A 63 3.76 -1.75 -9.36
CA HIS A 63 3.74 -1.42 -10.77
C HIS A 63 2.86 -2.43 -11.52
N PHE A 64 1.93 -1.95 -12.34
CA PHE A 64 0.96 -2.76 -13.07
C PHE A 64 1.06 -2.49 -14.57
#